data_AF-A0A165RIZ8-F1
#
_entry.id   AF-A0A165RIZ8-F1
#
_cell.length_a   1.000
_cell.length_b   1.000
_cell.length_c   1.000
_cell.angle_alpha   90.00
_cell.angle_beta   90.00
_cell.angle_gamma   90.00
#
_symmetry.space_group_name_H-M   'P 1'
#
loop_
_entity.id
_entity.type
_entity.pdbx_description
1 polymer ?
#
loop_
_entity_poly.entity_id
_entity_poly.type
_entity_poly.pdbx_seq_one_letter_code
_entity_poly.pdbx_strand_id
1 'polypeptide(L)'
;ALNKLRTMKQAGKTADEFISEFKIHAAHSGITQDAALIDYFQEGLTTGLVSKIYNAETMPTTIQGWYAAAVKHDLNYRRLQAHRQRMQGKQPTKAAPKYVRKERDPDAMDVDRLSEEDRKKYMSEGKCFRCGQKGHRA
;
A
#
# COMPACT_ATOMS: atom_id res chain seq x y z
N ALA A 1 -33.22 12.06 -17.66
CA ALA A 1 -32.17 11.09 -18.05
C ALA A 1 -30.78 11.72 -18.08
N LEU A 2 -30.58 12.82 -18.81
CA LEU A 2 -29.25 13.45 -19.02
C LEU A 2 -28.57 13.97 -17.74
N ASN A 3 -29.33 14.61 -16.83
CA ASN A 3 -28.79 15.02 -15.53
C ASN A 3 -28.28 13.81 -14.71
N LYS A 4 -28.93 12.65 -14.85
CA LYS A 4 -28.53 11.46 -14.12
C LYS A 4 -27.18 10.93 -14.63
N LEU A 5 -26.95 10.93 -15.94
CA LEU A 5 -25.66 10.57 -16.56
C LEU A 5 -24.49 11.39 -15.99
N ARG A 6 -24.65 12.71 -15.85
CA ARG A 6 -23.61 13.59 -15.29
C ARG A 6 -23.33 13.37 -13.81
N THR A 7 -24.36 13.03 -13.03
CA THR A 7 -24.23 12.89 -11.57
C THR A 7 -23.85 11.49 -11.11
N MET A 8 -23.99 10.48 -11.97
CA MET A 8 -23.71 9.10 -11.58
C MET A 8 -22.22 8.90 -11.34
N LYS A 9 -21.91 8.19 -10.27
CA LYS A 9 -20.55 7.83 -9.88
C LYS A 9 -20.51 6.35 -9.58
N GLN A 10 -19.41 5.70 -9.94
CA GLN A 10 -19.18 4.28 -9.64
C GLN A 10 -19.23 4.00 -8.12
N ALA A 11 -18.85 4.96 -7.27
CA ALA A 11 -19.12 4.99 -5.82
C ALA A 11 -19.02 3.64 -5.06
N GLY A 12 -17.96 2.87 -5.33
CA GLY A 12 -17.70 1.57 -4.67
C GLY A 12 -18.36 0.35 -5.33
N LYS A 13 -19.21 0.55 -6.33
CA LYS A 13 -19.78 -0.52 -7.19
C LYS A 13 -18.71 -1.12 -8.10
N THR A 14 -18.97 -2.33 -8.58
CA THR A 14 -18.19 -2.91 -9.68
C THR A 14 -18.29 -2.05 -10.94
N ALA A 15 -17.30 -2.16 -11.83
CA ALA A 15 -17.41 -1.53 -13.14
C ALA A 15 -18.62 -2.06 -13.92
N ASP A 16 -18.95 -3.34 -13.78
CA ASP A 16 -20.06 -3.99 -14.48
C ASP A 16 -21.44 -3.48 -14.06
N GLU A 17 -21.69 -3.35 -12.75
CA GLU A 17 -22.92 -2.77 -12.21
C GLU A 17 -23.09 -1.32 -12.66
N PHE A 18 -22.00 -0.54 -12.60
CA PHE A 18 -22.00 0.85 -13.05
C PHE A 18 -22.30 0.97 -14.55
N ILE A 19 -21.70 0.11 -15.38
CA ILE A 19 -21.95 0.08 -16.83
C ILE A 19 -23.41 -0.27 -17.12
N SER A 20 -24.00 -1.20 -16.38
CA SER A 20 -25.40 -1.60 -16.55
C SER A 20 -26.35 -0.44 -16.26
N GLU A 21 -26.16 0.29 -15.16
CA GLU A 21 -26.93 1.50 -14.84
C GLU A 21 -26.71 2.60 -15.89
N PHE A 22 -25.45 2.81 -16.29
CA PHE A 22 -25.08 3.80 -17.29
C PHE A 22 -25.78 3.55 -18.63
N LYS A 23 -25.82 2.30 -19.10
CA LYS A 23 -26.50 1.92 -20.35
C LYS A 23 -27.99 2.26 -20.34
N ILE A 24 -28.68 2.01 -19.23
CA ILE A 24 -30.12 2.34 -19.10
C ILE A 24 -30.32 3.85 -19.24
N HIS A 25 -29.52 4.65 -18.55
CA HIS A 25 -29.62 6.11 -18.61
C HIS A 25 -29.17 6.69 -19.95
N ALA A 26 -28.16 6.09 -20.59
CA ALA A 26 -27.70 6.45 -21.92
C ALA A 26 -28.82 6.23 -22.94
N ALA A 27 -29.47 5.05 -22.91
CA ALA A 27 -30.62 4.76 -23.77
C ALA A 27 -31.76 5.77 -23.59
N HIS A 28 -32.09 6.15 -22.35
CA HIS A 28 -33.12 7.16 -22.07
C HIS A 28 -32.71 8.61 -22.40
N SER A 29 -31.43 8.87 -22.66
CA SER A 29 -30.94 10.21 -22.99
C SER A 29 -30.98 10.52 -24.48
N GLY A 30 -31.10 9.50 -25.34
CA GLY A 30 -31.07 9.66 -26.80
C GLY A 30 -29.70 10.01 -27.38
N ILE A 31 -28.63 9.99 -26.58
CA ILE A 31 -27.27 10.27 -27.06
C ILE A 31 -26.74 9.05 -27.81
N THR A 32 -26.40 9.24 -29.07
CA THR A 32 -25.82 8.20 -29.95
C THR A 32 -24.35 8.44 -30.26
N GLN A 33 -23.81 9.60 -29.90
CA GLN A 33 -22.41 9.95 -30.15
C GLN A 33 -21.51 9.30 -29.09
N ASP A 34 -20.62 8.42 -29.54
CA ASP A 34 -19.66 7.73 -28.68
C ASP A 34 -18.79 8.72 -27.88
N ALA A 35 -18.31 9.80 -28.49
CA ALA A 35 -17.50 10.80 -27.80
C ALA A 35 -18.20 11.39 -26.56
N ALA A 36 -19.46 11.80 -26.71
CA ALA A 36 -20.24 12.34 -25.61
C ALA A 36 -20.50 11.29 -24.52
N LEU A 37 -20.80 10.04 -24.91
CA LEU A 37 -20.98 8.95 -23.95
C LEU A 37 -19.68 8.63 -23.20
N ILE A 38 -18.53 8.69 -23.89
CA ILE A 38 -17.22 8.47 -23.29
C ILE A 38 -16.92 9.55 -22.25
N ASP A 39 -17.17 10.83 -22.56
CA ASP A 39 -16.95 11.93 -21.62
C ASP A 39 -17.77 11.74 -20.33
N TYR A 40 -19.07 11.46 -20.45
CA TYR A 40 -19.93 11.20 -19.29
C TYR A 40 -19.51 9.93 -18.53
N PHE A 41 -19.07 8.90 -19.25
CA PHE A 41 -18.63 7.66 -18.63
C PHE A 41 -17.33 7.86 -17.84
N GLN A 42 -16.39 8.65 -18.37
CA GLN A 42 -15.15 9.02 -17.70
C GLN A 42 -15.41 9.83 -16.43
N GLU A 43 -16.32 10.81 -16.49
CA GLU A 43 -16.71 11.59 -15.31
C GLU A 43 -17.30 10.70 -14.21
N GLY A 44 -18.05 9.66 -14.57
CA GLY A 44 -18.69 8.76 -13.61
C GLY A 44 -17.79 7.67 -13.03
N LEU A 45 -16.71 7.31 -13.73
CA LEU A 45 -15.76 6.30 -13.30
C LEU A 45 -14.86 6.76 -12.14
N THR A 46 -14.29 5.80 -11.42
CA THR A 46 -13.22 6.13 -10.46
C THR A 46 -11.95 6.59 -11.18
N THR A 47 -11.32 7.65 -10.67
CA THR A 47 -10.13 8.28 -11.28
C THR A 47 -8.99 7.29 -11.53
N GLY A 48 -8.78 6.34 -10.61
CA GLY A 48 -7.78 5.29 -10.77
C GLY A 48 -8.09 4.30 -11.90
N LEU A 49 -9.36 4.06 -12.22
CA LEU A 49 -9.75 3.21 -13.35
C LEU A 49 -9.54 3.96 -14.68
N VAL A 50 -9.97 5.23 -14.73
CA VAL A 50 -9.78 6.11 -15.89
C VAL A 50 -8.30 6.21 -16.24
N SER A 51 -7.45 6.50 -15.25
CA SER A 51 -6.00 6.58 -15.45
C SER A 51 -5.41 5.28 -15.98
N LYS A 52 -5.88 4.11 -15.52
CA LYS A 52 -5.42 2.81 -16.03
C LYS A 52 -5.83 2.57 -17.48
N ILE A 53 -7.02 2.99 -17.87
CA ILE A 53 -7.49 2.88 -19.26
C ILE A 53 -6.67 3.80 -20.17
N TYR A 54 -6.39 5.03 -19.74
CA TYR A 54 -5.53 5.95 -20.50
C TYR A 54 -4.09 5.45 -20.66
N ASN A 55 -3.55 4.76 -19.65
CA ASN A 55 -2.21 4.18 -19.69
C ASN A 55 -2.17 2.79 -20.35
N ALA A 56 -3.29 2.27 -20.85
CA ALA A 56 -3.31 1.01 -21.57
C ALA A 56 -2.63 1.18 -22.94
N GLU A 57 -1.97 0.13 -23.41
CA GLU A 57 -1.26 0.12 -24.70
C GLU A 57 -2.20 0.41 -25.88
N THR A 58 -3.45 -0.03 -25.77
CA THR A 58 -4.51 0.22 -26.74
C THR A 58 -5.57 1.16 -26.13
N MET A 59 -5.63 2.40 -26.62
CA MET A 59 -6.68 3.34 -26.19
C MET A 59 -8.00 3.02 -26.89
N PRO A 60 -9.09 2.79 -26.14
CA PRO A 60 -10.40 2.59 -26.74
C PRO A 60 -10.95 3.90 -27.30
N THR A 61 -11.42 3.87 -28.54
CA THR A 61 -12.08 5.01 -29.23
C THR A 61 -13.60 4.89 -29.23
N THR A 62 -14.14 3.72 -28.88
CA THR A 62 -15.58 3.45 -28.84
C THR A 62 -16.06 3.25 -27.42
N ILE A 63 -17.32 3.59 -27.15
CA ILE A 63 -17.91 3.44 -25.82
C ILE A 63 -17.90 1.97 -25.36
N GLN A 64 -18.06 1.03 -26.30
CA GLN A 64 -17.96 -0.41 -26.03
C GLN A 64 -16.53 -0.82 -25.63
N GLY A 65 -15.52 -0.25 -26.27
CA GLY A 65 -14.12 -0.44 -25.88
C GLY A 65 -13.85 0.06 -24.46
N TRP A 66 -14.41 1.22 -24.11
CA TRP A 66 -14.35 1.77 -22.76
C TRP A 66 -15.01 0.86 -21.72
N TYR A 67 -16.18 0.30 -22.02
CA TYR A 67 -16.84 -0.68 -21.15
C TYR A 67 -15.97 -1.92 -20.93
N ALA A 68 -15.46 -2.53 -22.00
CA ALA A 68 -14.62 -3.72 -21.91
C ALA A 68 -13.32 -3.46 -21.13
N ALA A 69 -12.67 -2.32 -21.38
CA ALA A 69 -11.47 -1.92 -20.66
C ALA A 69 -11.75 -1.71 -19.17
N ALA A 70 -12.84 -1.00 -18.83
CA ALA A 70 -13.23 -0.77 -17.45
C ALA A 70 -13.47 -2.08 -16.68
N VAL A 71 -14.24 -3.01 -17.25
CA VAL A 71 -14.49 -4.33 -16.64
C VAL A 71 -13.17 -5.09 -16.44
N LYS A 72 -12.31 -5.14 -17.47
CA LYS A 72 -11.02 -5.83 -17.41
C LYS A 72 -10.13 -5.26 -16.29
N HIS A 73 -10.02 -3.94 -16.18
CA HIS A 73 -9.17 -3.32 -15.17
C HIS A 73 -9.74 -3.45 -13.75
N ASP A 74 -11.07 -3.41 -13.56
CA ASP A 74 -11.71 -3.66 -12.27
C ASP A 74 -11.50 -5.10 -11.81
N LEU A 75 -11.72 -6.08 -12.68
CA LEU A 75 -11.47 -7.50 -12.38
C LEU A 75 -10.00 -7.76 -12.04
N ASN A 76 -9.06 -7.17 -12.81
CA ASN A 76 -7.64 -7.28 -12.53
C ASN A 76 -7.28 -6.65 -11.18
N TYR A 77 -7.87 -5.51 -10.84
CA TYR A 77 -7.68 -4.88 -9.55
C TYR A 77 -8.18 -5.77 -8.41
N ARG A 78 -9.39 -6.32 -8.52
CA ARG A 78 -9.96 -7.23 -7.52
C ARG A 78 -9.13 -8.50 -7.36
N ARG A 79 -8.66 -9.09 -8.47
CA ARG A 79 -7.75 -10.24 -8.46
C ARG A 79 -6.43 -9.93 -7.77
N LEU A 80 -5.85 -8.75 -8.04
CA LEU A 80 -4.64 -8.29 -7.38
C LEU A 80 -4.86 -8.11 -5.87
N GLN A 81 -6.00 -7.54 -5.45
CA GLN A 81 -6.31 -7.39 -4.02
C GLN A 81 -6.46 -8.76 -3.32
N ALA A 82 -7.18 -9.69 -3.94
CA ALA A 82 -7.28 -11.06 -3.42
C ALA A 82 -5.91 -11.75 -3.33
N HIS A 83 -5.04 -11.57 -4.32
CA HIS A 83 -3.67 -12.07 -4.28
C HIS A 83 -2.88 -11.44 -3.13
N ARG A 84 -2.95 -10.11 -2.96
CA ARG A 84 -2.25 -9.39 -1.87
C ARG A 84 -2.71 -9.86 -0.50
N GLN A 85 -4.00 -10.06 -0.29
CA GLN A 85 -4.55 -10.59 0.97
C GLN A 85 -3.99 -11.99 1.29
N ARG A 86 -3.92 -12.87 0.29
CA ARG A 86 -3.31 -14.21 0.45
C ARG A 86 -1.82 -14.16 0.81
N MET A 87 -1.09 -13.19 0.25
CA MET A 87 0.35 -13.02 0.55
C MET A 87 0.58 -12.36 1.92
N GLN A 88 -0.28 -11.44 2.34
CA GLN A 88 -0.19 -10.77 3.65
C GLN A 88 -0.55 -11.73 4.80
N GLY A 89 -1.49 -12.66 4.60
CA GLY A 89 -1.78 -13.73 5.57
C GLY A 89 -0.63 -14.73 5.79
N LYS A 90 0.47 -14.62 5.01
CA LYS A 90 1.69 -15.43 5.14
C LYS A 90 2.89 -14.66 5.69
N GLN A 91 2.76 -13.35 5.98
CA GLN A 91 3.83 -12.69 6.71
C GLN A 91 3.74 -13.15 8.18
N PRO A 92 4.76 -13.84 8.72
CA PRO A 92 4.87 -13.92 10.17
C PRO A 92 4.96 -12.47 10.62
N THR A 93 3.97 -12.02 11.38
CA THR A 93 4.08 -10.75 12.08
C THR A 93 5.39 -10.86 12.84
N LYS A 94 6.38 -10.03 12.47
CA LYS A 94 7.56 -9.83 13.29
C LYS A 94 7.09 -9.04 14.51
N ALA A 95 6.25 -9.66 15.33
CA ALA A 95 6.12 -9.27 16.71
C ALA A 95 7.51 -9.47 17.28
N ALA A 96 8.26 -8.37 17.40
CA ALA A 96 9.51 -8.38 18.13
C ALA A 96 9.24 -9.12 19.44
N PRO A 97 9.99 -10.20 19.76
CA PRO A 97 9.76 -10.90 21.00
C PRO A 97 9.88 -9.87 22.11
N LYS A 98 8.79 -9.64 22.85
CA LYS A 98 8.86 -8.89 24.09
C LYS A 98 9.87 -9.67 24.95
N TYR A 99 11.08 -9.15 25.07
CA TYR A 99 12.08 -9.68 25.99
C TYR A 99 11.47 -9.59 27.38
N VAL A 100 10.86 -10.68 27.83
CA VAL A 100 10.59 -10.89 29.24
C VAL A 100 11.97 -10.95 29.87
N ARG A 101 12.29 -9.96 30.70
CA ARG A 101 13.52 -9.94 31.47
C ARG A 101 13.49 -11.19 32.36
N LYS A 102 14.19 -12.25 31.94
CA LYS A 102 14.45 -13.40 32.81
C LYS A 102 15.09 -12.85 34.09
N GLU A 103 14.61 -13.33 35.23
CA GLU A 103 15.26 -13.12 36.53
C GLU A 103 16.75 -13.46 36.36
N ARG A 104 17.60 -12.55 36.87
CA ARG A 104 19.05 -12.61 36.70
C ARG A 104 19.54 -13.90 37.36
N ASP A 105 20.22 -14.74 36.60
CA ASP A 105 20.80 -15.98 37.10
C ASP A 105 21.78 -15.64 38.25
N PRO A 106 21.58 -16.18 39.46
CA PRO A 106 22.45 -15.90 40.60
C PRO A 106 23.91 -16.34 40.39
N ASP A 107 24.17 -17.23 39.43
CA ASP A 107 25.52 -17.69 39.07
C ASP A 107 26.08 -16.99 37.81
N ALA A 108 25.34 -16.03 37.22
CA ALA A 108 25.87 -15.24 36.11
C ALA A 108 26.92 -14.24 36.61
N MET A 109 28.11 -14.29 36.00
CA MET A 109 29.16 -13.30 36.24
C MET A 109 28.66 -11.90 35.87
N ASP A 110 28.50 -11.03 36.86
CA ASP A 110 28.16 -9.63 36.64
C ASP A 110 29.37 -8.89 36.07
N VAL A 111 29.25 -8.44 34.81
CA VAL A 111 30.26 -7.59 34.19
C VAL A 111 29.96 -6.16 34.61
N ASP A 112 30.66 -5.68 35.64
CA ASP A 112 30.54 -4.30 36.10
C ASP A 112 30.93 -3.34 34.97
N ARG A 113 29.96 -2.53 34.55
CA ARG A 113 30.20 -1.45 33.59
C ARG A 113 30.98 -0.36 34.33
N LEU A 114 32.20 -0.05 33.89
CA LEU A 114 32.96 1.08 34.44
C LEU A 114 32.09 2.34 34.45
N SER A 115 32.13 3.07 35.57
CA SER A 115 31.54 4.39 35.67
C SER A 115 32.16 5.31 34.61
N GLU A 116 31.42 6.35 34.20
CA GLU A 116 31.95 7.30 33.22
C GLU A 116 33.19 8.05 33.71
N GLU A 117 33.31 8.21 35.02
CA GLU A 117 34.43 8.86 35.70
C GLU A 117 35.68 7.99 35.65
N ASP A 118 35.55 6.70 35.98
CA ASP A 118 36.66 5.75 35.91
C ASP A 118 37.10 5.52 34.46
N ARG A 119 36.15 5.49 33.52
CA ARG A 119 36.45 5.42 32.09
C ARG A 119 37.26 6.62 31.63
N LYS A 120 36.92 7.84 32.07
CA LYS A 120 37.69 9.05 31.74
C LYS A 120 39.08 9.01 32.36
N LYS A 121 39.20 8.53 33.60
CA LYS A 121 40.51 8.37 34.28
C LYS A 121 41.40 7.36 33.57
N TYR A 122 40.83 6.25 33.09
CA TYR A 122 41.59 5.22 32.38
C TYR A 122 42.01 5.71 30.99
N MET A 123 41.17 6.54 30.32
CA MET A 123 41.54 7.26 29.10
C MET A 123 42.72 8.20 29.33
N SER A 124 42.65 9.06 30.36
CA SER A 124 43.69 10.08 30.63
C SER A 124 45.01 9.45 31.08
N GLU A 125 44.96 8.39 31.88
CA GLU A 125 46.15 7.70 32.38
C GLU A 125 46.70 6.62 31.42
N GLY A 126 45.97 6.36 30.31
CA GLY A 126 46.36 5.38 29.30
C GLY A 126 46.33 3.94 29.79
N LYS A 127 45.35 3.61 30.63
CA LYS A 127 45.14 2.29 31.23
C LYS A 127 44.12 1.48 30.43
N CYS A 128 44.26 0.16 30.43
CA CYS A 128 43.31 -0.78 29.85
C CYS A 128 41.96 -0.75 30.59
N PHE A 129 40.83 -0.74 29.88
CA PHE A 129 39.49 -0.71 30.51
C PHE A 129 39.13 -2.03 31.19
N ARG A 130 39.81 -3.13 30.84
CA ARG A 130 39.56 -4.45 31.45
C ARG A 130 40.45 -4.75 32.66
N CYS A 131 41.69 -4.27 32.70
CA CYS A 131 42.64 -4.63 33.77
C CYS A 131 43.27 -3.44 34.51
N GLY A 132 43.04 -2.20 34.08
CA GLY A 132 43.56 -0.99 34.74
C GLY A 132 45.09 -0.79 34.65
N GLN A 133 45.82 -1.66 33.95
CA GLN A 133 47.27 -1.53 33.75
C GLN A 133 47.60 -0.68 32.54
N LYS A 134 48.78 -0.03 32.57
CA LYS A 134 49.34 0.74 31.45
C LYS A 134 50.11 -0.20 30.52
N GLY A 135 50.17 0.14 29.24
CA GLY A 135 50.95 -0.61 28.23
C GLY A 135 50.10 -1.37 27.21
N HIS A 136 48.80 -1.53 27.44
CA HIS A 136 47.84 -1.94 26.41
C HIS A 136 46.53 -1.18 26.64
N ARG A 137 45.90 -0.74 25.55
CA ARG A 137 44.57 -0.12 25.56
C ARG A 137 43.62 -1.05 24.83
N ALA A 138 42.71 -1.68 25.57
CA ALA A 138 41.60 -2.46 25.05
C ALA A 138 40.34 -2.17 25.84
#